data_AF-A0A926HA47-F1
#
_entry.id   AF-A0A926HA47-F1
#
_cell.length_a   1.000
_cell.length_b   1.000
_cell.length_c   1.000
_cell.angle_alpha   90.00
_cell.angle_beta   90.00
_cell.angle_gamma   90.00
#
_symmetry.space_group_name_H-M   'P 1'
#
loop_
_entity.id
_entity.type
_entity.pdbx_description
1 polymer ?
#
loop_
_entity_poly.entity_id
_entity_poly.type
_entity_poly.pdbx_seq_one_letter_code
_entity_poly.pdbx_strand_id
1 'polypeptide(L)'
;TEFGWATQNNSPGFEFGNQVTDAQQAEYIVGAMRQTADQYPWVGAMFLWNLNFGPIKAQQGLPAHEQASFSILDGGYRPRPAYWAIQQYIGELRAAGR
;
A
#
# COMPACT_ATOMS: atom_id res chain seq x y z
N THR A 1 -6.61 10.92 6.95
CA THR A 1 -5.20 10.68 7.34
C THR A 1 -4.57 9.58 6.51
N GLU A 2 -5.38 8.62 6.04
CA GLU A 2 -4.90 7.43 5.35
C GLU A 2 -5.02 7.52 3.82
N PHE A 3 -4.18 6.76 3.12
CA PHE A 3 -4.29 6.47 1.69
C PHE A 3 -3.82 5.04 1.40
N GLY A 4 -4.17 4.50 0.24
CA GLY A 4 -3.78 3.15 -0.17
C GLY A 4 -4.70 2.63 -1.29
N TRP A 5 -4.37 1.44 -1.81
CA TRP A 5 -5.18 0.76 -2.82
C TRP A 5 -5.41 -0.69 -2.43
N ALA A 6 -6.66 -1.14 -2.56
CA ALA A 6 -7.03 -2.53 -2.38
C ALA A 6 -6.49 -3.36 -3.53
N THR A 7 -6.19 -4.63 -3.23
CA THR A 7 -5.89 -5.68 -4.21
C THR A 7 -7.00 -6.72 -4.18
N GLN A 8 -6.79 -7.86 -4.82
CA GLN A 8 -7.79 -8.93 -4.89
C GLN A 8 -8.29 -9.34 -3.50
N ASN A 9 -9.61 -9.43 -3.35
CA ASN A 9 -10.30 -9.72 -2.09
C ASN A 9 -11.74 -10.25 -2.34
N ASN A 10 -12.42 -10.69 -1.28
CA ASN A 10 -13.77 -11.24 -1.35
C ASN A 10 -14.80 -10.53 -0.45
N SER A 11 -14.48 -9.30 0.02
CA SER A 11 -15.38 -8.57 0.92
C SER A 11 -16.41 -7.77 0.12
N PRO A 12 -17.71 -7.83 0.47
CA PRO A 12 -18.74 -7.06 -0.23
C PRO A 12 -18.44 -5.56 -0.23
N GLY A 13 -18.55 -4.92 -1.40
CA GLY A 13 -18.29 -3.50 -1.60
C GLY A 13 -16.83 -3.14 -1.89
N PHE A 14 -15.91 -4.13 -1.92
CA PHE A 14 -14.49 -3.95 -2.23
C PHE A 14 -14.08 -4.66 -3.53
N GLU A 15 -15.04 -4.99 -4.40
CA GLU A 15 -14.82 -5.71 -5.65
C GLU A 15 -13.91 -4.95 -6.62
N PHE A 16 -13.80 -3.63 -6.48
CA PHE A 16 -12.87 -2.80 -7.26
C PHE A 16 -11.40 -3.23 -7.05
N GLY A 17 -11.05 -3.77 -5.89
CA GLY A 17 -9.71 -4.29 -5.62
C GLY A 17 -9.33 -5.47 -6.52
N ASN A 18 -10.31 -6.20 -7.06
CA ASN A 18 -10.08 -7.31 -7.98
C ASN A 18 -9.60 -6.86 -9.38
N GLN A 19 -9.57 -5.55 -9.64
CA GLN A 19 -9.02 -4.96 -10.87
C GLN A 19 -7.58 -4.45 -10.67
N VAL A 20 -7.02 -4.60 -9.47
CA VAL A 20 -5.72 -4.06 -9.09
C VAL A 20 -4.78 -5.20 -8.71
N THR A 21 -3.74 -5.39 -9.51
CA THR A 21 -2.63 -6.29 -9.20
C THR A 21 -1.74 -5.72 -8.10
N ASP A 22 -0.96 -6.57 -7.44
CA ASP A 22 0.03 -6.12 -6.45
C ASP A 22 1.09 -5.14 -7.04
N ALA A 23 1.41 -5.29 -8.33
CA ALA A 23 2.31 -4.36 -9.02
C ALA A 23 1.66 -2.98 -9.21
N GLN A 24 0.39 -2.95 -9.66
CA GLN A 24 -0.37 -1.70 -9.79
C GLN A 24 -0.57 -1.03 -8.43
N GLN A 25 -0.79 -1.79 -7.35
CA GLN A 25 -0.84 -1.25 -6.00
C GLN A 25 0.45 -0.47 -5.67
N ALA A 26 1.62 -1.02 -6.00
CA ALA A 26 2.90 -0.36 -5.79
C ALA A 26 3.02 0.93 -6.61
N GLU A 27 2.67 0.88 -7.89
CA GLU A 27 2.69 2.03 -8.80
C GLU A 27 1.79 3.16 -8.32
N TYR A 28 0.56 2.84 -7.90
CA TYR A 28 -0.40 3.84 -7.44
C TYR A 28 0.02 4.48 -6.12
N ILE A 29 0.52 3.70 -5.17
CA ILE A 29 1.01 4.21 -3.89
C ILE A 29 2.18 5.18 -4.12
N VAL A 30 3.22 4.76 -4.83
CA VAL A 30 4.40 5.61 -5.07
C VAL A 30 4.04 6.80 -5.97
N GLY A 31 3.15 6.60 -6.95
CA GLY A 31 2.63 7.67 -7.79
C GLY A 31 1.93 8.76 -6.97
N ALA A 32 1.10 8.38 -6.00
CA ALA A 32 0.46 9.32 -5.09
C ALA A 32 1.48 10.04 -4.20
N MET A 33 2.46 9.33 -3.65
CA MET A 33 3.53 9.93 -2.85
C MET A 33 4.34 10.95 -3.66
N ARG A 34 4.66 10.65 -4.92
CA ARG A 34 5.33 11.56 -5.85
C ARG A 34 4.48 12.78 -6.16
N GLN A 35 3.22 12.56 -6.53
CA GLN A 35 2.27 13.63 -6.81
C GLN A 35 2.13 14.59 -5.62
N THR A 36 2.01 14.06 -4.41
CA THR A 36 1.95 14.86 -3.18
C THR A 36 3.23 15.65 -2.97
N ALA A 37 4.39 15.01 -3.11
CA ALA A 37 5.69 15.65 -2.96
C ALA A 37 5.93 16.78 -3.99
N ASP A 38 5.39 16.65 -5.20
CA ASP A 38 5.63 17.60 -6.29
C ASP A 38 4.59 18.74 -6.32
N GLN A 39 3.33 18.45 -6.00
CA GLN A 39 2.23 19.41 -6.18
C GLN A 39 1.67 19.99 -4.87
N TYR A 40 1.97 19.36 -3.73
CA TYR A 40 1.37 19.73 -2.44
C TYR A 40 2.45 19.93 -1.37
N PRO A 41 3.36 20.90 -1.53
CA PRO A 41 4.53 21.06 -0.67
C PRO A 41 4.21 21.39 0.80
N TRP A 42 2.97 21.78 1.11
CA TRP A 42 2.50 22.01 2.47
C TRP A 42 2.06 20.73 3.20
N VAL A 43 2.00 19.58 2.51
CA VAL A 43 1.68 18.28 3.14
C VAL A 43 2.95 17.72 3.78
N GLY A 44 3.02 17.77 5.12
CA GLY A 44 4.19 17.30 5.87
C GLY A 44 4.29 15.79 6.05
N ALA A 45 3.18 15.05 5.98
CA ALA A 45 3.17 13.60 6.16
C ALA A 45 2.01 12.94 5.42
N MET A 46 2.26 11.70 4.96
CA MET A 46 1.25 10.79 4.41
C MET A 46 1.31 9.48 5.20
N PHE A 47 0.17 8.97 5.65
CA PHE A 47 0.10 7.72 6.40
C PHE A 47 -0.54 6.64 5.52
N LEU A 48 0.24 5.63 5.13
CA LEU A 48 -0.26 4.54 4.29
C LEU A 48 -1.10 3.55 5.11
N TRP A 49 -2.27 3.19 4.59
CA TRP A 49 -3.09 2.07 5.04
C TRP A 49 -2.89 0.89 4.07
N ASN A 50 -2.24 -0.21 4.48
CA ASN A 50 -1.60 -0.44 5.77
C ASN A 50 -0.37 -1.35 5.67
N LEU A 51 0.39 -1.47 6.77
CA LEU A 51 1.56 -2.34 6.82
C LEU A 51 1.17 -3.82 6.87
N ASN A 52 0.44 -4.26 7.90
CA ASN A 52 0.44 -5.66 8.38
C ASN A 52 -0.93 -6.32 8.55
N PHE A 53 -2.02 -5.79 7.97
CA PHE A 53 -3.31 -6.47 8.07
C PHE A 53 -3.38 -7.74 7.20
N GLY A 54 -2.50 -7.90 6.21
CA GLY A 54 -2.30 -9.15 5.46
C GLY A 54 -2.05 -10.34 6.38
N PRO A 55 -0.95 -10.35 7.15
CA PRO A 55 -0.66 -11.45 8.07
C PRO A 55 -1.66 -11.55 9.23
N ILE A 56 -2.13 -10.43 9.79
CA ILE A 56 -3.12 -10.46 10.89
C ILE A 56 -4.42 -11.13 10.45
N LYS A 57 -4.93 -10.80 9.25
CA LYS A 57 -6.15 -11.41 8.71
C LYS A 57 -5.94 -12.86 8.31
N ALA A 58 -4.77 -13.21 7.79
CA ALA A 58 -4.43 -14.61 7.52
C ALA A 58 -4.49 -15.46 8.80
N GLN A 59 -3.95 -14.95 9.93
CA GLN A 59 -4.03 -15.62 11.24
C GLN A 59 -5.47 -15.76 11.76
N GLN A 60 -6.37 -14.86 11.37
CA GLN A 60 -7.80 -14.92 11.68
C GLN A 60 -8.59 -15.86 10.74
N GLY A 61 -7.92 -16.53 9.79
CA GLY A 61 -8.58 -17.37 8.78
C GLY A 61 -9.28 -16.57 7.68
N LEU A 62 -8.94 -15.28 7.53
CA LEU A 62 -9.59 -14.34 6.61
C LEU A 62 -8.60 -13.71 5.60
N PRO A 63 -7.75 -14.48 4.91
CA PRO A 63 -6.67 -13.92 4.07
C PRO A 63 -7.16 -13.04 2.90
N ALA A 64 -8.41 -13.20 2.47
CA ALA A 64 -9.03 -12.44 1.38
C ALA A 64 -9.93 -11.28 1.87
N HIS A 65 -9.90 -10.93 3.15
CA HIS A 65 -10.65 -9.79 3.69
C HIS A 65 -10.10 -8.46 3.15
N GLU A 66 -10.96 -7.44 2.96
CA GLU A 66 -10.56 -6.15 2.37
C GLU A 66 -9.38 -5.50 3.11
N GLN A 67 -9.41 -5.49 4.44
CA GLN A 67 -8.27 -5.08 5.28
C GLN A 67 -6.92 -5.72 4.90
N ALA A 68 -6.92 -7.00 4.55
CA ALA A 68 -5.73 -7.72 4.09
C ALA A 68 -5.27 -7.25 2.70
N SER A 69 -6.21 -6.85 1.86
CA SER A 69 -5.96 -6.42 0.47
C SER A 69 -5.25 -5.08 0.36
N PHE A 70 -5.36 -4.22 1.38
CA PHE A 70 -4.61 -2.96 1.49
C PHE A 70 -3.20 -3.14 2.08
N SER A 71 -2.87 -4.32 2.58
CA SER A 71 -1.60 -4.55 3.26
C SER A 71 -0.44 -4.61 2.26
N ILE A 72 0.69 -3.99 2.60
CA ILE A 72 1.94 -4.15 1.84
C ILE A 72 2.77 -5.37 2.28
N LEU A 73 2.22 -6.21 3.15
CA LEU A 73 2.73 -7.53 3.50
C LEU A 73 1.73 -8.62 3.08
N ASP A 74 2.23 -9.79 2.70
CA ASP A 74 1.39 -10.97 2.43
C ASP A 74 0.98 -11.69 3.73
N GLY A 75 0.16 -12.72 3.61
CA GLY A 75 -0.31 -13.51 4.77
C GLY A 75 0.81 -14.19 5.56
N GLY A 76 2.00 -14.34 4.98
CA GLY A 76 3.19 -14.95 5.59
C GLY A 76 4.24 -13.94 6.05
N TYR A 77 3.88 -12.66 6.24
CA TYR A 77 4.80 -11.56 6.59
C TYR A 77 5.86 -11.24 5.52
N ARG A 78 5.68 -11.67 4.28
CA ARG A 78 6.61 -11.36 3.20
C ARG A 78 6.23 -10.02 2.57
N PRO A 79 7.22 -9.18 2.21
CA PRO A 79 6.98 -7.94 1.48
C PRO A 79 6.23 -8.16 0.17
N ARG A 80 5.16 -7.39 -0.06
CA ARG A 80 4.54 -7.22 -1.39
C ARG A 80 5.33 -6.20 -2.21
N PRO A 81 5.17 -6.13 -3.55
CA PRO A 81 5.82 -5.14 -4.40
C PRO A 81 5.78 -3.70 -3.87
N ALA A 82 4.64 -3.27 -3.30
CA ALA A 82 4.49 -1.94 -2.72
C ALA A 82 5.49 -1.64 -1.60
N TYR A 83 5.84 -2.61 -0.76
CA TYR A 83 6.82 -2.44 0.32
C TYR A 83 8.18 -2.00 -0.23
N TRP A 84 8.67 -2.71 -1.25
CA TRP A 84 9.96 -2.42 -1.88
C TRP A 84 9.93 -1.09 -2.63
N ALA A 85 8.86 -0.81 -3.36
CA ALA A 85 8.71 0.44 -4.10
C ALA A 85 8.71 1.67 -3.17
N ILE A 86 8.02 1.59 -2.04
CA ILE A 86 8.03 2.65 -1.01
C ILE A 86 9.43 2.81 -0.42
N GLN A 87 10.09 1.71 -0.06
CA GLN A 87 11.44 1.75 0.51
C GLN A 87 12.42 2.42 -0.46
N GLN A 88 12.37 2.05 -1.73
CA GLN A 88 13.20 2.64 -2.77
C GLN A 88 12.92 4.14 -2.91
N TYR A 89 11.66 4.54 -3.07
CA TYR A 89 11.29 5.94 -3.26
C TYR A 89 11.67 6.83 -2.07
N ILE A 90 11.49 6.35 -0.83
CA ILE A 90 11.95 7.06 0.37
C ILE A 90 13.49 7.17 0.38
N GLY A 91 14.19 6.12 -0.05
CA GLY A 91 15.64 6.14 -0.21
C GLY A 91 16.11 7.21 -1.20
N GLU A 92 15.43 7.32 -2.35
CA GLU A 92 15.69 8.33 -3.38
C GLU A 92 15.46 9.75 -2.87
N LEU A 93 14.35 10.00 -2.16
CA LEU A 93 14.06 11.31 -1.57
C LEU A 93 15.16 11.74 -0.57
N ARG A 94 15.55 10.83 0.32
CA ARG A 94 16.61 11.09 1.30
C ARG A 94 17.96 11.36 0.64
N ALA A 95 18.30 10.61 -0.41
CA ALA A 95 19.52 10.84 -1.18
C ALA A 95 19.51 12.22 -1.89
N ALA A 96 18.33 12.72 -2.25
CA ALA A 96 18.13 14.06 -2.79
C ALA A 96 18.04 15.18 -1.73
N GLY A 97 18.20 14.86 -0.44
CA GLY A 97 18.13 15.83 0.66
C GLY A 97 16.71 16.32 0.98
N ARG A 98 15.69 15.53 0.60
CA ARG A 98 14.28 15.77 0.92
C ARG A 98 13.80 14.90 2.08
#